data_AF-A0A2E4Z1M0-F1
#
_entry.id   AF-A0A2E4Z1M0-F1
#
_cell.length_a   1.000
_cell.length_b   1.000
_cell.length_c   1.000
_cell.angle_alpha   90.00
_cell.angle_beta   90.00
_cell.angle_gamma   90.00
#
_symmetry.space_group_name_H-M   'P 1'
#
loop_
_entity.id
_entity.type
_entity.pdbx_description
1 polymer ?
#
loop_
_entity_poly.entity_id
_entity_poly.type
_entity_poly.pdbx_seq_one_letter_code
_entity_poly.pdbx_strand_id
1 'polypeptide(L)'
;MAGKLQSKAPFPEAGKGAYFRFTLGALDELETTYGQDYYERVEAGLNKGSAKTILRCAEVGLFQPNETGRDVVTPLDPDEPIEWPLEKATEPILDALSLALFGKKYTELLEHIAKRQAEMAAELDKMDEEENPSQASPASSE
;
A
#
# COMPACT_ATOMS: atom_id res chain seq x y z
N MET A 1 5.86 5.53 -28.01
CA MET A 1 6.36 6.12 -26.74
C MET A 1 5.85 5.22 -25.62
N ALA A 2 6.71 4.32 -25.15
CA ALA A 2 6.34 3.28 -24.19
C ALA A 2 5.96 3.90 -22.84
N GLY A 3 4.81 3.50 -22.29
CA GLY A 3 4.23 4.04 -21.08
C GLY A 3 5.20 3.99 -19.90
N LYS A 4 5.53 5.17 -19.37
CA LYS A 4 5.98 5.31 -17.98
C LYS A 4 4.82 4.85 -17.10
N LEU A 5 4.73 3.55 -16.82
CA LEU A 5 3.79 3.02 -15.82
C LEU A 5 4.01 3.81 -14.53
N GLN A 6 2.99 4.58 -14.19
CA GLN A 6 3.02 5.67 -13.23
C GLN A 6 3.01 5.09 -11.83
N SER A 7 4.18 4.78 -11.26
CA SER A 7 4.33 4.56 -9.81
C SER A 7 4.22 5.89 -9.03
N LYS A 8 3.34 6.79 -9.48
CA LYS A 8 3.16 8.15 -8.97
C LYS A 8 1.72 8.26 -8.44
N ALA A 9 1.56 8.50 -7.14
CA ALA A 9 0.28 8.83 -6.54
C ALA A 9 0.17 10.35 -6.34
N PRO A 10 -0.79 11.05 -6.95
CA PRO A 10 -0.89 12.50 -6.82
C PRO A 10 -1.20 12.91 -5.38
N PHE A 11 -0.59 14.01 -4.93
CA PHE A 11 -0.84 14.58 -3.60
C PHE A 11 -0.94 16.12 -3.68
N PRO A 12 -2.08 16.66 -4.14
CA PRO A 12 -2.24 18.09 -4.39
C PRO A 12 -2.14 18.97 -3.14
N GLU A 13 -2.34 18.40 -1.95
CA GLU A 13 -2.25 19.13 -0.68
C GLU A 13 -0.83 19.60 -0.37
N ALA A 14 0.20 18.89 -0.83
CA ALA A 14 1.60 19.33 -0.74
C ALA A 14 2.01 20.34 -1.82
N GLY A 15 1.05 20.81 -2.62
CA GLY A 15 1.26 21.83 -3.64
C GLY A 15 1.09 21.34 -5.07
N LYS A 16 1.20 22.30 -6.00
CA LYS A 16 0.89 22.06 -7.42
C LYS A 16 1.85 21.03 -8.03
N GLY A 17 1.28 19.92 -8.50
CA GLY A 17 2.03 18.84 -9.15
C GLY A 17 2.81 17.95 -8.18
N ALA A 18 2.60 18.08 -6.87
CA ALA A 18 3.19 17.19 -5.90
C ALA A 18 2.59 15.78 -6.00
N TYR A 19 3.43 14.77 -5.81
CA TYR A 19 3.04 13.36 -5.88
C TYR A 19 3.99 12.50 -5.04
N PHE A 20 3.51 11.35 -4.59
CA PHE A 20 4.33 10.32 -3.97
C PHE A 20 4.84 9.32 -5.00
N ARG A 21 6.11 8.94 -4.88
CA ARG A 21 6.74 7.87 -5.65
C ARG A 21 7.87 7.25 -4.84
N PHE A 22 7.81 5.94 -4.65
CA PHE A 22 8.88 5.20 -4.00
C PHE A 22 9.80 4.59 -5.06
N THR A 23 11.03 5.09 -5.13
CA THR A 23 12.09 4.51 -5.97
C THR A 23 12.75 3.34 -5.24
N LEU A 24 13.58 2.55 -5.92
CA LEU A 24 14.33 1.47 -5.26
C LEU A 24 15.17 1.98 -4.08
N GLY A 25 15.78 3.16 -4.20
CA GLY A 25 16.53 3.76 -3.08
C GLY A 25 15.64 4.18 -1.92
N ALA A 26 14.42 4.64 -2.19
CA ALA A 26 13.46 4.97 -1.13
C ALA A 26 12.96 3.70 -0.41
N LEU A 27 12.77 2.59 -1.15
CA LEU A 27 12.38 1.30 -0.56
C LEU A 27 13.51 0.74 0.33
N ASP A 28 14.77 0.81 -0.12
CA ASP A 28 15.95 0.42 0.65
C ASP A 28 16.11 1.25 1.94
N GLU A 29 15.82 2.55 1.87
CA GLU A 29 15.84 3.43 3.03
C GLU A 29 14.73 3.11 4.05
N LEU A 30 13.54 2.74 3.56
CA LEU A 30 12.45 2.27 4.42
C LEU A 30 12.78 0.92 5.06
N GLU A 31 13.34 -0.02 4.31
CA GLU A 31 13.80 -1.32 4.82
C GLU A 31 14.88 -1.14 5.89
N THR A 32 15.85 -0.27 5.65
CA THR A 32 16.89 0.08 6.65
C THR A 32 16.29 0.68 7.92
N THR A 33 15.22 1.48 7.79
CA THR A 33 14.60 2.18 8.92
C THR A 33 13.69 1.26 9.75
N TYR A 34 12.90 0.40 9.10
CA TYR A 34 11.84 -0.38 9.75
C TYR A 34 12.15 -1.87 9.89
N GLY A 35 13.16 -2.39 9.17
CA GLY A 35 13.58 -3.78 9.13
C GLY A 35 13.00 -4.54 7.92
N GLN A 36 13.24 -5.86 7.89
CA GLN A 36 12.82 -6.73 6.79
C GLN A 36 11.29 -6.71 6.55
N ASP A 37 10.49 -6.58 7.62
CA ASP A 37 9.03 -6.45 7.58
C ASP A 37 8.60 -4.97 7.45
N TYR A 38 9.34 -4.15 6.71
CA TYR A 38 9.09 -2.70 6.67
C TYR A 38 7.70 -2.39 6.11
N TYR A 39 7.23 -3.17 5.13
CA TYR A 39 5.94 -2.91 4.50
C TYR A 39 4.80 -3.01 5.51
N GLU A 40 4.70 -4.12 6.26
CA GLU A 40 3.64 -4.27 7.28
C GLU A 40 3.76 -3.22 8.38
N ARG A 41 4.99 -2.85 8.77
CA ARG A 41 5.22 -1.83 9.80
C ARG A 41 4.83 -0.44 9.35
N VAL A 42 5.15 -0.08 8.12
CA VAL A 42 4.78 1.20 7.51
C VAL A 42 3.27 1.26 7.33
N GLU A 43 2.65 0.23 6.74
CA GLU A 43 1.20 0.12 6.58
C GLU A 43 0.46 0.26 7.91
N ALA A 44 0.87 -0.50 8.94
CA ALA A 44 0.28 -0.41 10.27
C ALA A 44 0.48 0.98 10.91
N GLY A 45 1.62 1.62 10.67
CA GLY A 45 1.91 2.97 11.14
C GLY A 45 1.01 4.02 10.47
N LEU A 46 0.82 3.92 9.16
CA LEU A 46 -0.04 4.79 8.38
C LEU A 46 -1.51 4.65 8.77
N ASN A 47 -2.00 3.41 8.93
CA ASN A 47 -3.38 3.13 9.38
C ASN A 47 -3.66 3.63 10.81
N LYS A 48 -2.62 3.74 11.66
CA LYS A 48 -2.72 4.33 13.00
C LYS A 48 -2.57 5.85 13.02
N GLY A 49 -2.36 6.49 11.87
CA GLY A 49 -2.08 7.93 11.79
C GLY A 49 -0.76 8.34 12.44
N SER A 50 0.25 7.46 12.41
CA SER A 50 1.56 7.75 13.00
C SER A 50 2.26 8.87 12.24
N ALA A 51 2.33 10.06 12.86
CA ALA A 51 3.02 11.21 12.28
C ALA A 51 4.48 10.88 11.89
N LYS A 52 5.19 10.12 12.74
CA LYS A 52 6.56 9.67 12.46
C LYS A 52 6.65 8.87 11.16
N THR A 53 5.72 7.92 10.94
CA THR A 53 5.72 7.11 9.72
C THR A 53 5.33 7.91 8.50
N ILE A 54 4.32 8.78 8.61
CA ILE A 54 3.89 9.65 7.52
C ILE A 54 5.03 10.57 7.08
N LEU A 55 5.71 11.21 8.04
CA LEU A 55 6.84 12.08 7.78
C LEU A 55 7.99 11.35 7.12
N ARG A 56 8.37 10.19 7.66
CA ARG A 56 9.45 9.39 7.10
C ARG A 56 9.17 8.95 5.66
N CYS A 57 7.92 8.59 5.37
CA CYS A 57 7.51 8.26 4.01
C CYS A 57 7.56 9.48 3.07
N ALA A 58 7.21 10.66 3.58
CA ALA A 58 7.27 11.89 2.81
C ALA A 58 8.70 12.37 2.54
N GLU A 59 9.63 12.23 3.50
CA GLU A 59 11.05 12.53 3.30
C GLU A 59 11.67 11.80 2.10
N VAL A 60 11.29 10.54 1.89
CA VAL A 60 11.91 9.68 0.87
C VAL A 60 11.07 9.55 -0.41
N GLY A 61 9.79 9.87 -0.31
CA GLY A 61 8.79 9.53 -1.32
C GLY A 61 8.02 10.71 -1.88
N LEU A 62 8.03 11.89 -1.25
CA LEU A 62 7.31 13.07 -1.75
C LEU A 62 8.15 13.82 -2.76
N PHE A 63 7.61 14.00 -3.96
CA PHE A 63 8.24 14.75 -5.04
C PHE A 63 7.38 15.92 -5.46
N GLN A 64 8.03 17.01 -5.84
CA GLN A 64 7.41 18.17 -6.45
C GLN A 64 8.24 18.66 -7.65
N PRO A 65 7.61 19.16 -8.72
CA PRO A 65 8.34 19.79 -9.81
C PRO A 65 8.95 21.11 -9.34
N ASN A 66 10.25 21.29 -9.57
CA ASN A 66 10.92 22.58 -9.35
C ASN A 66 10.60 23.58 -10.48
N GLU A 67 11.13 24.80 -10.39
CA GLU A 67 10.93 25.87 -11.40
C GLU A 67 11.38 25.47 -12.83
N THR A 68 12.29 24.51 -12.94
CA THR A 68 12.77 23.97 -14.22
C THR A 68 11.93 22.79 -14.74
N GLY A 69 10.87 22.41 -14.03
CA GLY A 69 10.01 21.26 -14.34
C GLY A 69 10.66 19.90 -14.03
N ARG A 70 11.77 19.86 -13.28
CA ARG A 70 12.39 18.61 -12.82
C ARG A 70 11.77 18.18 -11.51
N ASP A 71 11.46 16.89 -11.41
CA ASP A 71 10.98 16.26 -10.17
C ASP A 71 12.12 16.27 -9.14
N VAL A 72 11.91 16.94 -8.01
CA VAL A 72 12.82 16.94 -6.85
C VAL A 72 12.09 16.40 -5.63
N VAL A 73 12.82 15.75 -4.73
CA VAL A 73 12.26 15.36 -3.43
C VAL A 73 11.91 16.64 -2.67
N THR A 74 10.72 16.72 -2.10
CA THR A 74 10.30 17.87 -1.30
C THR A 74 11.09 17.86 0.01
N PRO A 75 11.91 18.88 0.28
CA PRO A 75 12.60 18.97 1.56
C PRO A 75 11.55 19.19 2.66
N LEU A 76 11.58 18.35 3.68
CA LEU A 76 10.81 18.54 4.90
C LEU A 76 11.77 19.04 5.97
N ASP A 77 11.56 20.28 6.42
CA ASP A 77 12.29 20.82 7.55
C ASP A 77 11.57 20.39 8.86
N PRO A 78 12.25 19.68 9.78
CA PRO A 78 11.64 19.24 11.04
C PRO A 78 11.26 20.40 11.97
N ASP A 79 11.85 21.60 11.77
CA ASP A 79 11.57 22.79 12.58
C ASP A 79 10.48 23.69 11.96
N GLU A 80 10.04 23.40 10.73
CA GLU A 80 8.96 24.14 10.07
C GLU A 80 7.61 23.40 10.17
N PRO A 81 6.49 24.14 10.34
CA PRO A 81 5.17 23.55 10.34
C PRO A 81 4.83 23.00 8.95
N ILE A 82 4.35 21.76 8.92
CA ILE A 82 3.86 21.14 7.69
C ILE A 82 2.57 21.83 7.27
N GLU A 83 2.55 22.35 6.04
CA GLU A 83 1.41 23.13 5.53
C GLU A 83 0.19 22.29 5.15
N TRP A 84 0.31 20.96 5.17
CA TRP A 84 -0.74 20.02 4.76
C TRP A 84 -1.13 19.05 5.89
N PRO A 85 -2.41 18.60 5.93
CA PRO A 85 -2.85 17.63 6.93
C PRO A 85 -2.20 16.26 6.75
N LEU A 86 -1.55 15.74 7.80
CA LEU A 86 -0.84 14.45 7.75
C LEU A 86 -1.76 13.29 7.35
N GLU A 87 -3.00 13.29 7.83
CA GLU A 87 -4.03 12.30 7.51
C GLU A 87 -4.32 12.17 6.01
N LYS A 88 -4.19 13.27 5.25
CA LYS A 88 -4.42 13.26 3.81
C LYS A 88 -3.27 12.64 3.02
N ALA A 89 -2.09 12.51 3.63
CA ALA A 89 -0.94 11.89 2.98
C ALA A 89 -1.00 10.34 3.04
N THR A 90 -1.74 9.77 4.00
CA THR A 90 -1.81 8.33 4.23
C THR A 90 -2.20 7.53 2.99
N GLU A 91 -3.32 7.86 2.36
CA GLU A 91 -3.81 7.14 1.18
C GLU A 91 -2.86 7.26 -0.02
N PRO A 92 -2.39 8.47 -0.41
CA PRO A 92 -1.37 8.61 -1.46
C PRO A 92 -0.07 7.86 -1.18
N ILE A 93 0.40 7.79 0.07
CA ILE A 93 1.57 7.02 0.45
C ILE A 93 1.32 5.53 0.23
N LEU A 94 0.20 4.99 0.74
CA LEU A 94 -0.16 3.58 0.58
C LEU A 94 -0.31 3.19 -0.89
N ASP A 95 -0.95 4.04 -1.69
CA ASP A 95 -1.08 3.84 -3.13
C ASP A 95 0.27 3.83 -3.84
N ALA A 96 1.15 4.79 -3.54
CA ALA A 96 2.47 4.86 -4.17
C ALA A 96 3.38 3.68 -3.76
N LEU A 97 3.33 3.25 -2.48
CA LEU A 97 4.07 2.07 -2.01
C LEU A 97 3.55 0.80 -2.68
N SER A 98 2.23 0.63 -2.73
CA SER A 98 1.62 -0.55 -3.35
C SER A 98 1.88 -0.61 -4.85
N LEU A 99 1.85 0.54 -5.54
CA LEU A 99 2.22 0.62 -6.95
C LEU A 99 3.69 0.27 -7.17
N ALA A 100 4.59 0.69 -6.27
CA ALA A 100 6.02 0.40 -6.37
C ALA A 100 6.34 -1.10 -6.17
N LEU A 101 5.65 -1.77 -5.25
CA LEU A 101 5.92 -3.16 -4.88
C LEU A 101 5.12 -4.18 -5.69
N PHE A 102 3.84 -3.89 -5.94
CA PHE A 102 2.89 -4.85 -6.50
C PHE A 102 2.31 -4.43 -7.84
N GLY A 103 2.61 -3.21 -8.31
CA GLY A 103 2.08 -2.67 -9.56
C GLY A 103 0.58 -2.39 -9.54
N LYS A 104 -0.03 -2.33 -8.34
CA LYS A 104 -1.46 -2.09 -8.11
C LYS A 104 -1.65 -1.01 -7.07
N LYS A 105 -2.77 -0.30 -7.13
CA LYS A 105 -3.15 0.60 -6.02
C LYS A 105 -3.44 -0.20 -4.76
N TYR A 106 -3.42 0.47 -3.61
CA TYR A 106 -3.61 -0.21 -2.34
C TYR A 106 -5.00 -0.84 -2.23
N THR A 107 -6.04 -0.13 -2.67
CA THR A 107 -7.41 -0.66 -2.72
C THR A 107 -7.54 -1.89 -3.61
N GLU A 108 -6.95 -1.86 -4.81
CA GLU A 108 -6.93 -2.99 -5.75
C GLU A 108 -6.16 -4.20 -5.20
N LEU A 109 -5.09 -3.94 -4.43
CA LEU A 109 -4.33 -4.99 -3.75
C LEU A 109 -5.19 -5.69 -2.70
N LEU A 110 -5.91 -4.92 -1.88
CA LEU A 110 -6.81 -5.45 -0.85
C LEU A 110 -7.93 -6.29 -1.45
N GLU A 111 -8.56 -5.82 -2.54
CA GLU A 111 -9.59 -6.59 -3.26
C GLU A 111 -9.05 -7.92 -3.79
N HIS A 112 -7.85 -7.90 -4.36
CA HIS A 112 -7.22 -9.12 -4.88
C HIS A 112 -6.87 -10.12 -3.77
N ILE A 113 -6.42 -9.65 -2.60
CA ILE A 113 -6.16 -10.51 -1.43
C ILE A 113 -7.46 -11.12 -0.91
N ALA A 114 -8.51 -10.29 -0.72
CA ALA A 114 -9.80 -10.75 -0.25
C ALA A 114 -10.41 -11.79 -1.19
N LYS A 115 -10.31 -11.59 -2.51
CA LYS A 115 -10.79 -12.55 -3.50
C LYS A 115 -10.08 -13.89 -3.39
N ARG A 116 -8.74 -13.91 -3.30
CA ARG A 116 -7.98 -15.16 -3.14
C ARG A 116 -8.32 -15.91 -1.86
N GLN A 117 -8.52 -15.18 -0.75
CA GLN A 117 -8.91 -15.79 0.51
C GLN A 117 -10.30 -16.43 0.42
N ALA A 118 -11.25 -15.78 -0.24
CA ALA A 118 -12.59 -16.33 -0.48
C ALA A 118 -12.55 -17.57 -1.39
N GLU A 119 -11.73 -17.56 -2.45
CA GLU A 119 -11.54 -18.73 -3.33
C GLU A 119 -10.95 -19.92 -2.57
N MET A 120 -9.90 -19.70 -1.77
CA MET A 120 -9.27 -20.75 -0.96
C MET A 120 -10.23 -21.32 0.10
N ALA A 121 -11.02 -20.46 0.76
CA ALA A 121 -12.04 -20.92 1.71
C ALA A 121 -13.13 -21.76 1.03
N ALA A 122 -13.54 -21.39 -0.19
CA ALA A 122 -14.52 -22.16 -0.96
C ALA A 122 -13.95 -23.48 -1.51
N GLU A 123 -12.65 -23.56 -1.77
CA GLU A 123 -12.00 -24.83 -2.12
C GLU A 123 -11.92 -25.78 -0.92
N LEU A 124 -11.55 -25.27 0.27
CA LEU A 124 -11.54 -26.05 1.52
C LEU A 124 -12.92 -26.63 1.84
N ASP A 125 -13.98 -25.81 1.72
CA ASP A 125 -15.37 -26.25 1.95
C ASP A 125 -15.79 -27.39 1.00
N LYS A 126 -15.40 -27.31 -0.27
CA LYS A 126 -15.65 -28.38 -1.25
C LYS A 126 -14.87 -29.65 -0.95
N MET A 127 -13.64 -29.54 -0.45
CA MET A 127 -12.84 -30.72 -0.05
C MET A 127 -13.44 -31.39 1.18
N ASP A 128 -13.97 -30.63 2.14
CA ASP A 128 -14.68 -31.16 3.31
C ASP A 128 -16.03 -31.82 2.91
N GLU A 129 -16.73 -31.29 1.89
CA GLU A 129 -17.95 -31.93 1.32
C GLU A 129 -17.63 -33.20 0.52
N GLU A 130 -16.53 -33.25 -0.23
CA GLU A 130 -16.12 -34.42 -1.03
C GLU A 130 -15.46 -35.53 -0.20
N GLU A 131 -14.82 -35.23 0.94
CA GLU A 131 -14.30 -36.25 1.88
C GLU A 131 -15.38 -36.84 2.81
N ASN A 132 -16.61 -36.30 2.82
CA ASN A 132 -17.72 -36.85 3.60
C ASN A 132 -19.01 -37.15 2.79
N PRO A 133 -18.97 -38.04 1.77
CA PRO A 133 -20.16 -38.47 1.05
C PRO A 133 -21.04 -39.47 1.83
N SER A 134 -20.70 -39.81 3.09
CA SER A 134 -21.23 -41.00 3.77
C SER A 134 -22.22 -40.76 4.93
N GLN A 135 -22.91 -39.61 4.99
CA GLN A 135 -24.07 -39.42 5.89
C GLN A 135 -25.42 -39.26 5.18
N ALA A 136 -25.53 -39.62 3.90
CA ALA A 136 -26.83 -39.83 3.27
C ALA A 136 -27.28 -41.31 3.43
N SER A 137 -27.85 -41.60 4.61
CA SER A 137 -28.80 -42.68 4.93
C SER A 137 -28.44 -44.15 4.63
N PRO A 138 -28.58 -45.03 5.63
CA PRO A 138 -29.22 -46.32 5.43
C PRO A 138 -30.65 -46.25 5.99
N ALA A 139 -31.60 -46.52 5.11
CA ALA A 139 -32.93 -47.00 5.48
C ALA A 139 -32.81 -48.23 6.39
N SER A 140 -33.55 -48.26 7.50
CA SER A 140 -33.99 -49.44 8.24
C SER A 140 -35.14 -48.95 9.13
N SER A 141 -36.41 -49.15 8.77
CA SER A 141 -37.17 -50.39 8.94
C SER A 141 -37.29 -50.78 10.41
N GLU A 142 -38.37 -50.34 11.06
CA GLU A 142 -39.31 -51.17 11.85
C GLU A 142 -40.59 -50.40 12.17
#